data_AF-A0A957L5X5-F1
#
_entry.id   AF-A0A957L5X5-F1
#
_cell.length_a   1.000
_cell.length_b   1.000
_cell.length_c   1.000
_cell.angle_alpha   90.00
_cell.angle_beta   90.00
_cell.angle_gamma   90.00
#
_symmetry.space_group_name_H-M   'P 1'
#
loop_
_entity.id
_entity.type
_entity.pdbx_description
1 polymer ?
#
loop_
_entity_poly.entity_id
_entity_poly.type
_entity_poly.pdbx_seq_one_letter_code
_entity_poly.pdbx_strand_id
1 'polypeptide(L)' 'GSGEEALAQVGDYRPDLILCDVMLPGIDGYGILLELQQQPELATIPFIFLTAKSTYADIRKGMDLG' A
#
# COMPACT_ATOMS: atom_id res chain seq x y z
N GLY A 1 -10.67 8.30 -3.11
CA GLY A 1 -10.15 7.65 -4.32
C GLY A 1 -10.08 6.16 -4.09
N SER A 2 -10.16 5.37 -5.14
CA SER A 2 -9.96 3.91 -5.05
C SER A 2 -8.46 3.57 -5.03
N GLY A 3 -8.12 2.32 -4.72
CA GLY A 3 -6.74 1.84 -4.77
C GLY A 3 -6.14 1.90 -6.19
N GLU A 4 -6.98 1.60 -7.19
CA GLU A 4 -6.62 1.65 -8.60
C GLU A 4 -6.34 3.08 -9.07
N GLU A 5 -7.13 4.06 -8.63
CA GLU A 5 -6.87 5.47 -8.92
C GLU A 5 -5.55 5.95 -8.32
N ALA A 6 -5.21 5.46 -7.12
CA ALA A 6 -3.93 5.77 -6.48
C ALA A 6 -2.75 5.19 -7.25
N LEU A 7 -2.84 3.93 -7.68
CA LEU A 7 -1.81 3.28 -8.52
C LEU A 7 -1.61 3.98 -9.87
N ALA A 8 -2.68 4.51 -10.47
CA ALA A 8 -2.57 5.25 -11.73
C ALA A 8 -1.84 6.59 -11.58
N GLN A 9 -1.87 7.21 -10.40
CA GLN A 9 -1.34 8.57 -10.17
C GLN A 9 0.01 8.58 -9.45
N VAL A 10 0.33 7.53 -8.69
CA VAL A 10 1.53 7.48 -7.84
C VAL A 10 2.84 7.62 -8.64
N GLY A 11 2.87 7.15 -9.89
CA GLY A 11 4.02 7.25 -10.79
C GLY A 11 4.34 8.70 -11.18
N ASP A 12 3.30 9.49 -11.45
CA ASP A 12 3.44 10.90 -11.85
C ASP A 12 3.60 11.82 -10.65
N TYR A 13 2.90 11.53 -9.55
CA TYR A 13 2.95 12.33 -8.33
C TYR A 13 4.25 12.13 -7.53
N ARG A 14 4.82 10.91 -7.57
CA ARG A 14 6.02 10.48 -6.82
C ARG A 14 6.05 10.98 -5.37
N PRO A 15 5.14 10.47 -4.50
CA PRO A 15 5.09 10.87 -3.11
C PRO A 15 6.32 10.40 -2.33
N ASP A 16 6.69 11.16 -1.29
CA ASP A 16 7.73 10.77 -0.33
C ASP A 16 7.23 9.74 0.71
N LEU A 17 5.91 9.53 0.81
CA LEU A 17 5.27 8.59 1.73
C LEU A 17 3.88 8.21 1.24
N ILE A 18 3.52 6.93 1.35
CA ILE A 18 2.17 6.44 1.09
C ILE A 18 1.54 5.98 2.40
N LEU A 19 0.37 6.55 2.70
CA LEU A 19 -0.50 6.15 3.80
C LEU A 19 -1.73 5.48 3.20
N CYS A 20 -1.90 4.18 3.45
CA CYS A 20 -2.92 3.39 2.76
C CYS A 20 -3.78 2.59 3.75
N ASP A 21 -5.10 2.63 3.59
CA ASP A 21 -5.99 1.74 4.34
C ASP A 21 -5.79 0.29 3.87
N VAL A 22 -5.77 -0.65 4.80
CA VAL A 22 -5.74 -2.08 4.47
C VAL A 22 -7.06 -2.50 3.82
N MET A 23 -8.20 -1.99 4.31
CA MET A 23 -9.52 -2.40 3.85
C MET A 23 -10.08 -1.41 2.83
N LEU A 24 -9.72 -1.65 1.57
CA LEU A 24 -10.26 -0.91 0.43
C LEU A 24 -11.20 -1.80 -0.42
N PRO A 25 -12.23 -1.22 -1.05
CA PRO A 25 -13.05 -1.93 -2.02
C PRO A 25 -12.25 -2.15 -3.32
N GLY A 26 -12.32 -3.37 -3.87
CA GLY A 26 -11.55 -3.74 -5.06
C GLY A 26 -10.19 -4.32 -4.67
N ILE A 27 -9.12 -3.58 -4.95
CA ILE A 27 -7.77 -3.91 -4.47
C ILE A 27 -7.58 -3.50 -3.01
N ASP A 28 -7.14 -4.44 -2.17
CA ASP A 28 -6.83 -4.16 -0.76
C ASP A 28 -5.45 -3.48 -0.62
N GLY A 29 -5.15 -2.91 0.54
CA GLY A 29 -3.89 -2.20 0.77
C GLY A 29 -2.65 -3.08 0.54
N TYR A 30 -2.76 -4.39 0.77
CA TYR A 30 -1.67 -5.34 0.51
C TYR A 30 -1.43 -5.53 -0.98
N GLY A 31 -2.49 -5.63 -1.78
CA GLY A 31 -2.41 -5.67 -3.23
C GLY A 31 -1.74 -4.42 -3.79
N ILE A 32 -2.09 -3.24 -3.27
CA ILE A 32 -1.44 -1.98 -3.65
C ILE A 32 0.07 -2.03 -3.36
N LEU A 33 0.48 -2.47 -2.17
CA LEU A 33 1.90 -2.62 -1.84
C LEU A 33 2.63 -3.56 -2.82
N LEU A 34 2.03 -4.70 -3.15
CA LEU A 34 2.62 -5.67 -4.08
C LEU A 34 2.81 -5.07 -5.49
N GLU A 35 1.83 -4.32 -5.99
CA GLU A 35 1.92 -3.64 -7.29
C GLU A 35 3.00 -2.56 -7.29
N LEU A 36 3.15 -1.81 -6.20
CA LEU A 36 4.21 -0.82 -6.04
C LEU A 36 5.61 -1.46 -6.01
N GLN A 37 5.75 -2.60 -5.34
CA GLN A 37 7.02 -3.32 -5.24
C GLN A 37 7.50 -3.91 -6.56
N GLN A 38 6.60 -4.19 -7.51
CA GLN A 38 6.96 -4.63 -8.86
C GLN A 38 7.60 -3.50 -9.70
N GLN A 39 7.50 -2.26 -9.24
CA GLN A 39 8.06 -1.08 -9.92
C GLN A 39 9.25 -0.54 -9.12
N PRO A 40 10.50 -0.74 -9.57
CA PRO A 40 11.70 -0.38 -8.79
C PRO A 40 11.72 1.07 -8.29
N GLU A 41 11.13 1.98 -9.07
CA GLU A 41 11.09 3.42 -8.78
C GLU A 41 10.07 3.80 -7.71
N LEU A 42 9.11 2.92 -7.43
CA LEU A 42 8.06 3.11 -6.44
C LEU A 42 8.28 2.23 -5.20
N ALA A 43 8.98 1.11 -5.36
CA ALA A 43 9.34 0.19 -4.29
C ALA A 43 10.17 0.85 -3.16
N THR A 44 10.84 1.96 -3.44
CA THR A 44 11.61 2.72 -2.45
C THR A 44 10.76 3.69 -1.63
N ILE A 45 9.50 3.94 -2.01
CA ILE A 45 8.63 4.87 -1.30
C ILE A 45 8.16 4.20 -0.01
N PRO A 46 8.38 4.83 1.16
CA PRO A 46 7.86 4.32 2.42
C PRO A 46 6.34 4.12 2.36
N PHE A 47 5.87 2.96 2.82
CA PHE A 47 4.45 2.60 2.81
C PHE A 47 3.99 2.25 4.22
N ILE A 48 2.98 2.96 4.72
CA ILE A 48 2.42 2.73 6.05
C ILE A 48 0.95 2.31 5.89
N PHE A 49 0.66 1.12 6.42
CA PHE A 49 -0.71 0.65 6.57
C PHE A 49 -1.42 1.42 7.68
N LEU A 50 -2.51 2.08 7.33
CA LEU A 50 -3.52 2.59 8.25
C LEU A 50 -4.58 1.51 8.40
N THR A 51 -4.80 1.03 9.62
CA THR A 51 -5.86 0.04 9.86
C THR A 51 -6.49 0.29 11.22
N ALA A 52 -7.83 0.18 11.27
CA ALA A 52 -8.58 0.09 12.52
C ALA A 52 -8.64 -1.37 13.05
N LYS A 53 -8.13 -2.33 12.28
CA LYS A 53 -8.05 -3.75 12.66
C LYS A 53 -6.73 -4.02 13.38
N SER A 54 -6.83 -4.29 14.69
CA SER A 54 -5.68 -4.49 15.59
C SER A 54 -5.39 -5.97 15.89
N THR A 55 -5.64 -6.89 14.95
CA THR A 55 -5.36 -8.31 15.23
C THR A 55 -3.90 -8.66 14.90
N TYR A 56 -3.29 -9.52 15.72
CA TYR A 56 -1.88 -9.94 15.56
C TYR A 56 -1.57 -10.54 14.17
N ALA A 57 -2.56 -11.15 13.54
CA ALA A 57 -2.44 -11.70 12.19
C ALA A 57 -2.28 -10.61 11.12
N ASP A 58 -2.98 -9.48 11.27
CA ASP A 58 -2.89 -8.34 10.34
C ASP A 58 -1.51 -7.69 10.42
N ILE A 59 -0.97 -7.53 11.64
CA ILE A 59 0.38 -6.97 11.86
C ILE A 59 1.45 -7.84 11.20
N ARG A 60 1.38 -9.16 11.40
CA ARG A 60 2.39 -10.10 10.88
C ARG A 60 2.42 -10.12 9.35
N LYS A 61 1.25 -10.10 8.70
CA LYS A 61 1.18 -10.05 7.23
C LYS A 61 1.80 -8.76 6.66
N GLY A 62 1.64 -7.63 7.36
CA GLY A 62 2.30 -6.38 6.98
C GLY A 62 3.82 -6.44 7.13
N MET A 63 4.33 -7.08 8.18
CA MET A 63 5.78 -7.24 8.40
C MET A 63 6.44 -8.22 7.41
N ASP A 64 5.73 -9.26 6.97
CA ASP A 64 6.28 -10.24 6.03
C ASP A 64 6.42 -9.70 4.60
N LEU A 65 5.76 -8.57 4.28
CA LEU A 65 5.76 -7.94 2.96
C LEU A 65 6.74 -6.76 2.85
N GLY A 66 7.42 -6.36 3.93
CA GLY A 66 8.32 -5.20 3.99
C GLY A 66 9.76 -5.57 4.28
#